data_AF-A0A7V5DYJ3-F1
#
_entry.id   AF-A0A7V5DYJ3-F1
#
_cell.length_a   1.000
_cell.length_b   1.000
_cell.length_c   1.000
_cell.angle_alpha   90.00
_cell.angle_beta   90.00
_cell.angle_gamma   90.00
#
_symmetry.space_group_name_H-M   'P 1'
#
loop_
_entity.id
_entity.type
_entity.pdbx_description
1 polymer ?
#
loop_
_entity_poly.entity_id
_entity_poly.type
_entity_poly.pdbx_seq_one_letter_code
_entity_poly.pdbx_strand_id
1 'polypeptide(L)'
;MVAYLDSSVVLRYILKGDSAIRHALSCEKIIASERLEKVLAGIGIARLSEIVKKRAMGAFPVVIKTLDAIHVATAHLFGEQNPDETILLFSYDESMNRCARALGLSAPLSVEE
;
A
#
# COMPACT_ATOMS: atom_id res chain seq x y z
N MET A 1 10.38 -23.70 -17.94
CA MET A 1 11.48 -22.80 -17.53
C MET A 1 11.24 -22.29 -16.10
N VAL A 2 12.28 -22.20 -15.27
CA VAL A 2 12.19 -21.72 -13.88
C VAL A 2 12.85 -20.35 -13.75
N ALA A 3 12.19 -19.38 -13.12
CA ALA A 3 12.74 -18.06 -12.83
C ALA A 3 13.05 -17.89 -11.34
N TYR A 4 14.20 -17.29 -11.01
CA TYR A 4 14.47 -16.77 -9.67
C TYR A 4 14.23 -15.26 -9.64
N LEU A 5 13.36 -14.82 -8.72
CA LEU A 5 13.06 -13.41 -8.51
C LEU A 5 13.86 -12.87 -7.33
N ASP A 6 14.71 -11.90 -7.64
CA ASP A 6 15.25 -10.99 -6.63
C ASP A 6 14.14 -10.04 -6.14
N SER A 7 14.18 -9.71 -4.85
CA SER A 7 13.26 -8.78 -4.19
C SER A 7 13.25 -7.42 -4.90
N SER A 8 14.36 -6.98 -5.49
CA SER A 8 14.41 -5.71 -6.21
C SER A 8 13.46 -5.65 -7.42
N VAL A 9 13.25 -6.77 -8.12
CA VAL A 9 12.33 -6.87 -9.27
C VAL A 9 10.89 -6.73 -8.79
N VAL A 10 10.55 -7.42 -7.71
CA VAL A 10 9.22 -7.37 -7.09
C VAL A 10 8.93 -5.97 -6.56
N LEU A 11 9.87 -5.36 -5.85
CA LEU A 11 9.74 -4.02 -5.30
C LEU A 11 9.61 -2.96 -6.40
N ARG A 12 10.34 -3.08 -7.51
CA ARG A 12 10.18 -2.15 -8.65
C ARG A 12 8.81 -2.29 -9.31
N TYR A 13 8.30 -3.51 -9.44
CA TYR A 13 6.94 -3.71 -9.94
C TYR A 13 5.91 -3.05 -9.02
N ILE A 14 6.02 -3.25 -7.70
CA ILE A 14 5.09 -2.69 -6.71
C ILE A 14 5.20 -1.17 -6.62
N LEU A 15 6.41 -0.61 -6.50
CA LEU A 15 6.65 0.80 -6.20
C LEU A 15 6.68 1.69 -7.44
N LYS A 16 7.06 1.15 -8.60
CA LYS A 16 7.25 1.92 -9.84
C LYS A 16 6.37 1.44 -10.99
N GLY A 17 5.54 0.42 -10.78
CA GLY A 17 4.74 -0.18 -11.85
C GLY A 17 5.61 -0.87 -12.93
N ASP A 18 6.85 -1.22 -12.60
CA ASP A 18 7.80 -1.79 -13.56
C ASP A 18 7.31 -3.14 -14.11
N SER A 19 6.99 -3.17 -15.39
CA SER A 19 6.42 -4.36 -16.03
C SER A 19 7.42 -5.47 -16.32
N ALA A 20 8.72 -5.29 -16.02
CA ALA A 20 9.77 -6.29 -16.26
C ALA A 20 9.47 -7.64 -15.58
N ILE A 21 8.74 -7.62 -14.45
CA ILE A 21 8.30 -8.84 -13.77
C ILE A 21 7.47 -9.77 -14.66
N ARG A 22 6.78 -9.25 -15.69
CA ARG A 22 5.92 -10.03 -16.59
C ARG A 22 6.67 -11.15 -17.29
N HIS A 23 7.96 -10.97 -17.58
CA HIS A 23 8.80 -12.01 -18.18
C HIS A 23 9.10 -13.16 -17.21
N ALA A 24 9.25 -12.85 -15.91
CA ALA A 24 9.36 -13.90 -14.89
C ALA A 24 8.02 -14.62 -14.70
N LEU A 25 6.90 -13.88 -14.76
CA LEU A 25 5.55 -14.44 -14.64
C LEU A 25 5.15 -15.39 -15.78
N SER A 26 5.82 -15.35 -16.93
CA SER A 26 5.59 -16.32 -18.01
C SER A 26 6.36 -17.64 -17.83
N CYS A 27 7.15 -17.79 -16.77
CA CYS A 27 7.84 -19.03 -16.46
C CYS A 27 6.90 -20.03 -15.76
N GLU A 28 7.10 -21.32 -15.99
CA GLU A 28 6.30 -22.41 -15.39
C GLU A 28 6.42 -22.45 -13.87
N LYS A 29 7.57 -22.03 -13.34
CA LYS A 29 7.84 -21.97 -11.91
C LYS A 29 8.64 -20.72 -11.58
N ILE A 30 8.28 -20.08 -10.48
CA ILE A 30 8.97 -18.91 -9.95
C ILE A 30 9.40 -19.24 -8.53
N ILE A 31 10.65 -18.93 -8.21
CA ILE A 31 11.22 -19.04 -6.86
C ILE A 31 11.75 -17.66 -6.45
N ALA A 32 11.71 -17.35 -5.16
CA ALA A 32 12.23 -16.11 -4.60
C ALA A 32 12.89 -16.40 -3.24
N SER A 33 13.51 -15.39 -2.63
CA SER A 33 14.07 -15.56 -1.28
C SER A 33 12.98 -15.84 -0.24
N GLU A 34 13.26 -16.74 0.71
CA GLU A 34 12.37 -17.08 1.83
C GLU A 34 12.00 -15.83 2.67
N ARG A 35 12.90 -14.83 2.72
CA ARG A 35 12.63 -13.56 3.42
C ARG A 35 11.46 -12.80 2.79
N LEU A 36 11.33 -12.81 1.46
CA LEU A 36 10.21 -12.17 0.77
C LEU A 36 8.90 -12.90 1.10
N GLU A 37 8.92 -14.23 1.07
CA GLU A 37 7.78 -15.06 1.45
C GLU A 37 7.33 -14.78 2.89
N LYS A 38 8.25 -14.80 3.85
CA LYS A 38 7.97 -14.53 5.26
C LYS A 38 7.36 -13.14 5.50
N VAL A 39 7.84 -12.12 4.79
CA VAL A 39 7.28 -10.76 4.89
C VAL A 39 5.86 -10.72 4.31
N LEU A 40 5.64 -11.31 3.13
CA LEU A 40 4.33 -11.28 2.49
C LEU A 40 3.28 -12.15 3.19
N ALA A 41 3.69 -13.26 3.81
CA ALA A 41 2.78 -14.16 4.53
C ALA A 41 2.02 -13.48 5.68
N GLY A 42 2.58 -12.41 6.26
CA GLY A 42 1.93 -11.63 7.31
C GLY A 42 1.14 -10.41 6.82
N ILE A 43 1.08 -10.15 5.51
CA ILE A 43 0.51 -8.93 4.94
C ILE A 43 -0.78 -9.26 4.16
N GLY A 44 -1.90 -8.71 4.63
CA GLY A 44 -3.14 -8.70 3.86
C GLY A 44 -3.03 -7.76 2.65
N ILE A 45 -3.33 -8.27 1.46
CA ILE A 45 -3.31 -7.46 0.22
C ILE A 45 -4.70 -6.88 -0.02
N ALA A 46 -4.85 -5.57 0.23
CA ALA A 46 -6.09 -4.85 -0.07
C ALA A 46 -6.28 -4.74 -1.59
N ARG A 47 -7.38 -5.27 -2.11
CA ARG A 47 -7.74 -5.11 -3.52
C ARG A 47 -8.27 -3.69 -3.76
N LEU A 48 -7.72 -3.01 -4.77
CA LEU A 48 -8.25 -1.72 -5.20
C LEU A 48 -9.67 -1.88 -5.78
N SER A 49 -10.66 -1.36 -5.06
CA SER A 49 -12.08 -1.40 -5.44
C SER A 49 -12.56 -0.06 -6.01
N GLU A 50 -13.72 -0.06 -6.69
CA GLU A 50 -14.33 1.18 -7.19
C GLU A 50 -14.71 2.15 -6.06
N ILE A 51 -15.07 1.63 -4.88
CA ILE A 51 -15.38 2.45 -3.70
C ILE A 51 -14.13 3.20 -3.23
N VAL A 52 -12.99 2.51 -3.16
CA VAL A 52 -11.69 3.14 -2.82
C VAL A 52 -11.33 4.19 -3.85
N LYS A 53 -11.44 3.88 -5.16
CA LYS A 53 -11.15 4.86 -6.22
C LYS A 53 -12.04 6.09 -6.12
N LYS A 54 -13.35 5.91 -5.90
CA LYS A 54 -14.30 7.01 -5.74
C LYS A 54 -13.94 7.88 -4.53
N ARG A 55 -13.58 7.27 -3.40
CA ARG A 55 -13.12 8.01 -2.21
C ARG A 55 -11.81 8.75 -2.46
N ALA A 56 -10.88 8.15 -3.19
CA ALA A 56 -9.59 8.74 -3.55
C ALA A 56 -9.70 9.92 -4.54
N MET A 57 -10.76 9.98 -5.35
CA MET A 57 -11.06 11.13 -6.21
C MET A 57 -11.75 12.29 -5.47
N GLY A 58 -12.20 12.06 -4.23
CA GLY A 58 -12.84 13.08 -3.40
C GLY A 58 -11.84 14.05 -2.76
N ALA A 59 -12.37 15.03 -2.04
CA ALA A 59 -11.55 15.96 -1.28
C ALA A 59 -10.84 15.26 -0.11
N PHE A 60 -9.64 15.76 0.20
CA PHE A 60 -8.88 15.39 1.39
C PHE A 60 -8.56 16.65 2.20
N PRO A 61 -8.44 16.54 3.53
CA PRO A 61 -8.12 17.68 4.40
C PRO A 61 -6.71 18.24 4.17
N VAL A 62 -5.83 17.46 3.52
CA VAL A 62 -4.46 17.84 3.19
C VAL A 62 -4.22 17.52 1.72
N VAL A 63 -3.48 18.37 1.01
CA VAL A 63 -3.03 18.09 -0.36
C VAL A 63 -2.05 16.91 -0.33
N ILE A 64 -2.42 15.82 -1.00
CA ILE A 64 -1.64 14.59 -1.12
C ILE A 64 -1.58 14.15 -2.59
N LYS A 65 -0.59 13.34 -2.96
CA LYS A 65 -0.44 12.87 -4.35
C LYS A 65 -1.51 11.83 -4.67
N THR A 66 -1.75 11.60 -5.97
CA THR A 66 -2.84 10.73 -6.45
C THR A 66 -2.71 9.28 -5.96
N LEU A 67 -1.49 8.74 -5.90
CA LEU A 67 -1.26 7.40 -5.36
C LEU A 67 -1.46 7.35 -3.83
N ASP A 68 -1.00 8.39 -3.11
CA ASP A 68 -1.18 8.50 -1.66
C ASP A 68 -2.67 8.59 -1.29
N ALA A 69 -3.48 9.27 -2.11
CA ALA A 69 -4.92 9.34 -1.93
C ALA A 69 -5.60 7.97 -1.96
N ILE A 70 -5.10 7.03 -2.79
CA ILE A 70 -5.59 5.64 -2.81
C ILE A 70 -5.27 4.94 -1.49
N HIS A 71 -4.05 5.11 -0.97
CA HIS A 71 -3.65 4.50 0.29
C HIS A 71 -4.43 5.06 1.49
N VAL A 72 -4.57 6.38 1.59
CA VAL A 72 -5.34 7.03 2.67
C VAL A 72 -6.82 6.66 2.59
N ALA A 73 -7.42 6.66 1.38
CA ALA A 73 -8.80 6.23 1.18
C ALA A 73 -9.02 4.77 1.61
N THR A 74 -8.06 3.89 1.29
CA THR A 74 -8.14 2.47 1.67
C THR A 74 -8.13 2.32 3.19
N ALA A 75 -7.18 2.95 3.89
CA ALA A 75 -7.07 2.87 5.35
C ALA A 75 -8.31 3.47 6.04
N HIS A 76 -8.81 4.60 5.53
CA HIS A 76 -9.98 5.28 6.09
C HIS A 76 -11.25 4.43 5.94
N LEU A 77 -11.53 3.92 4.73
CA LEU A 77 -12.69 3.05 4.50
C LEU A 77 -12.59 1.74 5.28
N PHE A 78 -11.38 1.20 5.44
CA PHE A 78 -11.17 0.00 6.25
C PHE A 78 -11.50 0.28 7.73
N GLY A 79 -11.11 1.43 8.28
CA GLY A 79 -11.50 1.85 9.62
C GLY A 79 -13.01 2.06 9.77
N GLU A 80 -13.67 2.67 8.78
CA GLU A 80 -15.13 2.82 8.80
C GLU A 80 -15.87 1.46 8.82
N GLN A 81 -15.31 0.45 8.17
CA GLN A 81 -15.88 -0.91 8.16
C GLN A 81 -15.57 -1.72 9.42
N ASN A 82 -14.56 -1.31 10.19
CA ASN A 82 -14.08 -2.00 11.39
C ASN A 82 -13.97 -0.99 12.53
N PRO A 83 -15.09 -0.46 13.05
CA PRO A 83 -15.10 0.65 14.01
C PRO A 83 -14.46 0.31 15.37
N ASP A 84 -14.38 -0.98 15.70
CA ASP A 84 -13.72 -1.47 16.92
C ASP A 84 -12.19 -1.64 16.75
N GLU A 85 -11.67 -1.49 15.52
CA GLU A 85 -10.25 -1.61 15.22
C GLU A 85 -9.56 -0.24 15.12
N THR A 86 -8.37 -0.14 15.73
CA THR A 86 -7.51 1.04 15.56
C THR A 86 -6.65 0.87 14.32
N ILE A 87 -6.86 1.72 13.31
CA ILE A 87 -6.06 1.68 12.08
C ILE A 87 -4.83 2.59 12.21
N LEU A 88 -3.66 1.97 12.07
CA LEU A 88 -2.36 2.63 12.05
C LEU A 88 -1.87 2.77 10.61
N LEU A 89 -1.66 4.02 10.17
CA LEU A 89 -1.07 4.34 8.87
C LEU A 89 0.41 4.68 9.05
N PHE A 90 1.29 3.90 8.42
CA PHE A 90 2.73 4.16 8.41
C PHE A 90 3.14 4.73 7.06
N SER A 91 3.64 5.96 7.04
CA SER A 91 4.26 6.57 5.85
C SER A 91 5.45 7.43 6.23
N TYR A 92 6.45 7.50 5.35
CA TYR A 92 7.51 8.51 5.43
C TYR A 92 7.15 9.80 4.68
N ASP A 93 6.00 9.83 3.97
CA ASP A 93 5.47 11.07 3.40
C ASP A 93 4.64 11.80 4.47
N GLU A 94 5.15 12.94 4.91
CA GLU A 94 4.54 13.75 5.97
C GLU A 94 3.12 14.23 5.60
N SER A 95 2.87 14.52 4.33
CA SER A 95 1.53 14.95 3.87
C SER A 95 0.49 13.85 4.06
N MET A 96 0.88 12.59 3.85
CA MET A 96 0.05 11.41 4.06
C MET A 96 -0.24 11.20 5.54
N ASN A 97 0.78 11.35 6.41
CA ASN A 97 0.63 11.25 7.86
C ASN A 97 -0.32 12.34 8.41
N ARG A 98 -0.15 13.60 7.99
CA ARG A 98 -1.06 14.69 8.40
C ARG A 98 -2.48 14.45 7.92
N CYS A 99 -2.65 13.97 6.68
CA CYS A 99 -3.96 13.63 6.14
C CYS A 99 -4.64 12.52 6.94
N ALA A 100 -3.91 11.46 7.27
CA ALA A 100 -4.40 10.34 8.07
C ALA A 100 -4.90 10.81 9.44
N ARG A 101 -4.11 11.63 10.16
CA ARG A 101 -4.50 12.21 11.45
C ARG A 101 -5.77 13.05 11.33
N ALA A 102 -5.86 13.91 10.32
CA ALA A 102 -7.03 14.76 10.09
C ALA A 102 -8.31 13.96 9.77
N LEU A 103 -8.17 12.70 9.32
CA LEU A 103 -9.27 11.77 9.09
C LEU A 103 -9.55 10.84 10.28
N GLY A 104 -8.91 11.06 11.43
CA GLY A 104 -9.08 10.26 12.65
C GLY A 104 -8.28 8.95 12.68
N LEU A 105 -7.37 8.73 11.72
CA LEU A 105 -6.46 7.58 11.75
C LEU A 105 -5.23 7.88 12.61
N SER A 106 -4.65 6.83 13.21
CA SER A 106 -3.37 6.95 13.91
C SER A 106 -2.23 6.93 12.89
N ALA A 107 -1.28 7.85 12.97
CA ALA A 107 -0.13 7.93 12.06
C ALA A 107 1.21 7.97 12.84
N PRO A 108 1.76 6.82 13.27
CA PRO A 108 2.89 6.79 14.22
C PRO A 108 4.18 7.43 13.72
N LEU A 109 4.35 7.59 12.41
CA LEU A 109 5.53 8.25 11.80
C LEU A 109 5.29 9.75 11.54
N SER A 110 4.13 10.28 11.94
CA SER A 110 3.95 11.73 11.95
C SER A 110 4.89 12.34 12.97
N VAL A 111 5.68 13.33 12.57
CA VAL A 111 6.37 14.16 13.55
C VAL A 111 5.27 14.90 14.34
N GLU A 112 5.32 14.83 15.67
CA GLU A 112 4.48 15.69 16.52
C GLU A 112 4.84 17.15 16.23
N GLU A 113 3.83 18.01 16.09
CA GLU A 113 4.03 19.47 16.17
C GLU A 113 4.05 19.89 17.64
#